data_AF-A0A7Y2L4W0-F1
#
_entry.id   AF-A0A7Y2L4W0-F1
#
_cell.length_a   1.000
_cell.length_b   1.000
_cell.length_c   1.000
_cell.angle_alpha   90.00
_cell.angle_beta   90.00
_cell.angle_gamma   90.00
#
_symmetry.space_group_name_H-M   'P 1'
#
loop_
_entity.id
_entity.type
_entity.pdbx_description
1 polymer ?
#
loop_
_entity_poly.entity_id
_entity_poly.type
_entity_poly.pdbx_seq_one_letter_code
_entity_poly.pdbx_strand_id
1 'polypeptide(L)'
;MNATQEVAAHKRARKAGVASFIGTTIEWYDFYAYGIAAALVFGKVFFPADLNPGTATMLSFLTLWAGFIARPIGGIIFGHLGDKIGRKTTLVITLVMMGVATTCIGLLPTYL
;
A
#
# COMPACT_ATOMS: atom_id res chain seq x y z
N MET A 1 35.45 -19.59 0.86
CA MET A 1 34.62 -18.37 0.70
C MET A 1 35.52 -17.19 1.01
N ASN A 2 35.84 -16.32 0.05
CA ASN A 2 36.88 -15.29 0.24
C ASN A 2 36.33 -14.03 0.92
N ALA A 3 37.13 -13.36 1.74
CA ALA A 3 36.76 -12.15 2.51
C ALA A 3 36.07 -11.06 1.66
N THR A 4 36.44 -10.92 0.38
CA THR A 4 35.81 -9.99 -0.56
C THR A 4 34.34 -10.31 -0.85
N GLN A 5 33.96 -11.60 -0.87
CA GLN A 5 32.57 -12.02 -1.06
C GLN A 5 31.71 -11.75 0.16
N GLU A 6 32.27 -11.87 1.37
CA GLU A 6 31.58 -11.62 2.64
C GLU A 6 31.26 -10.12 2.80
N VAL A 7 32.21 -9.24 2.50
CA VAL A 7 32.01 -7.78 2.50
C VAL A 7 30.97 -7.35 1.47
N ALA A 8 31.00 -7.94 0.27
CA ALA A 8 30.01 -7.65 -0.78
C ALA A 8 28.60 -8.13 -0.40
N ALA A 9 28.48 -9.29 0.24
CA ALA A 9 27.22 -9.83 0.74
C ALA A 9 26.63 -8.92 1.84
N HIS A 10 27.43 -8.49 2.82
CA HIS A 10 27.00 -7.53 3.85
C HIS A 10 26.50 -6.21 3.26
N LYS A 11 27.21 -5.64 2.27
CA LYS A 11 26.74 -4.41 1.59
C LYS A 11 25.39 -4.62 0.88
N ARG A 12 25.19 -5.76 0.22
CA ARG A 12 23.92 -6.10 -0.45
C ARG A 12 22.78 -6.30 0.54
N ALA A 13 23.01 -7.04 1.63
CA ALA A 13 22.04 -7.24 2.69
C ALA A 13 21.63 -5.91 3.35
N ARG A 14 22.60 -5.04 3.67
CA ARG A 14 22.31 -3.70 4.21
C ARG A 14 21.45 -2.87 3.25
N LYS A 15 21.80 -2.88 1.95
CA LYS A 15 21.02 -2.14 0.93
C LYS A 15 19.59 -2.69 0.80
N ALA A 16 19.42 -4.01 0.86
CA ALA A 16 18.10 -4.64 0.82
C ALA A 16 17.28 -4.30 2.08
N GLY A 17 17.90 -4.31 3.26
CA GLY A 17 17.23 -3.92 4.51
C GLY A 17 16.74 -2.48 4.51
N VAL A 18 17.58 -1.54 4.04
CA VAL A 18 17.18 -0.12 3.91
C VAL A 18 16.05 0.04 2.89
N ALA A 19 16.13 -0.62 1.73
CA ALA A 19 15.07 -0.56 0.73
C ALA A 19 13.74 -1.14 1.26
N SER A 20 13.79 -2.24 2.01
CA SER A 20 12.60 -2.81 2.66
C SER A 20 12.02 -1.85 3.68
N PHE A 21 12.85 -1.24 4.52
CA PHE A 21 12.40 -0.29 5.53
C PHE A 21 11.67 0.90 4.90
N ILE A 22 12.27 1.51 3.89
CA ILE A 22 11.66 2.62 3.15
C ILE A 22 10.33 2.19 2.52
N GLY A 23 10.29 1.01 1.90
CA GLY A 23 9.06 0.46 1.32
C GLY A 23 7.96 0.29 2.36
N THR A 24 8.28 -0.31 3.51
CA THR A 24 7.34 -0.46 4.63
C THR A 24 6.88 0.91 5.16
N THR A 25 7.76 1.90 5.28
CA THR A 25 7.37 3.25 5.71
C THR A 25 6.39 3.89 4.74
N ILE A 26 6.62 3.78 3.43
CA ILE A 26 5.71 4.32 2.41
C ILE A 26 4.34 3.61 2.50
N GLU A 27 4.33 2.29 2.65
CA GLU A 27 3.11 1.52 2.83
C GLU A 27 2.28 2.02 4.02
N TRP A 28 2.92 2.21 5.18
CA TRP A 28 2.26 2.73 6.37
C TRP A 28 1.78 4.16 6.20
N TYR A 29 2.57 5.00 5.53
CA TYR A 29 2.21 6.40 5.30
C TYR A 29 0.91 6.52 4.50
N ASP A 30 0.82 5.84 3.37
CA ASP A 30 -0.37 5.87 2.51
C ASP A 30 -1.58 5.21 3.19
N PHE A 31 -1.37 4.11 3.93
CA PHE A 31 -2.47 3.47 4.67
C PHE A 31 -3.05 4.40 5.74
N TYR A 32 -2.18 5.18 6.39
CA TYR A 32 -2.59 6.18 7.37
C TYR A 32 -3.29 7.37 6.72
N ALA A 33 -2.76 7.85 5.58
CA ALA A 33 -3.39 8.90 4.79
C ALA A 33 -4.80 8.49 4.33
N TYR A 34 -4.95 7.26 3.81
CA TYR A 34 -6.25 6.69 3.47
C TYR A 34 -7.16 6.62 4.70
N GLY A 35 -6.66 6.13 5.85
CA GLY A 35 -7.45 6.01 7.07
C GLY A 35 -8.00 7.35 7.56
N ILE A 36 -7.20 8.41 7.55
CA ILE A 36 -7.65 9.77 7.87
C ILE A 36 -8.68 10.26 6.85
N ALA A 37 -8.43 10.04 5.56
CA ALA A 37 -9.35 10.43 4.50
C ALA A 37 -10.69 9.68 4.61
N ALA A 38 -10.67 8.39 4.92
CA ALA A 38 -11.86 7.57 5.16
C ALA A 38 -12.68 8.10 6.35
N ALA A 39 -12.00 8.51 7.42
CA ALA A 39 -12.65 9.03 8.62
C ALA A 39 -13.28 10.43 8.43
N LEU A 40 -12.64 11.31 7.65
CA LEU A 40 -12.99 12.74 7.62
C LEU A 40 -13.60 13.23 6.31
N VAL A 41 -13.27 12.57 5.18
CA VAL A 41 -13.49 13.10 3.82
C VAL A 41 -14.36 12.17 2.98
N PHE A 42 -14.01 10.88 2.86
CA PHE A 42 -14.65 9.97 1.91
C PHE A 42 -16.15 9.81 2.15
N GLY A 43 -16.59 9.81 3.41
CA GLY A 43 -18.02 9.73 3.76
C GLY A 43 -18.85 10.87 3.16
N LYS A 44 -18.25 12.04 2.93
CA LYS A 44 -18.92 13.23 2.39
C LYS A 44 -18.74 13.39 0.88
N VAL A 45 -17.71 12.78 0.32
CA VAL A 45 -17.27 12.98 -1.07
C VAL A 45 -17.71 11.85 -1.98
N PHE A 46 -17.67 10.62 -1.47
CA PHE A 46 -17.94 9.40 -2.23
C PHE A 46 -19.28 8.74 -1.88
N PHE A 47 -20.11 9.36 -1.03
CA PHE A 47 -21.44 8.85 -0.70
C PHE A 47 -22.50 9.95 -0.80
N PRO A 48 -23.73 9.60 -1.22
CA PRO A 48 -24.84 10.55 -1.32
C PRO A 48 -25.14 11.31 -0.02
N ALA A 49 -25.53 12.58 -0.14
CA ALA A 49 -25.80 13.47 1.00
C ALA A 49 -27.07 13.12 1.78
N ASP A 50 -27.98 12.32 1.20
CA ASP A 50 -29.20 11.82 1.81
C ASP A 50 -28.96 10.61 2.73
N LEU A 51 -27.78 9.98 2.67
CA LEU A 51 -27.40 8.95 3.65
C LEU A 51 -27.16 9.56 5.03
N ASN A 52 -27.47 8.77 6.06
CA ASN A 52 -27.08 9.09 7.43
C ASN A 52 -25.55 9.24 7.52
N PRO A 53 -25.01 10.33 8.11
CA PRO A 53 -23.57 10.58 8.17
C PRO A 53 -22.75 9.47 8.82
N GLY A 54 -23.32 8.78 9.81
CA GLY A 54 -22.69 7.62 10.46
C GLY A 54 -22.55 6.44 9.50
N THR A 55 -23.59 6.15 8.71
CA THR A 55 -23.57 5.07 7.71
C THR A 55 -22.58 5.36 6.58
N ALA A 56 -22.51 6.60 6.08
CA ALA A 56 -21.56 6.99 5.05
C ALA A 56 -20.09 6.87 5.50
N THR A 57 -19.82 7.24 6.76
CA THR A 57 -18.50 7.04 7.37
C THR A 57 -18.18 5.55 7.56
N MET A 58 -19.17 4.75 7.98
CA MET A 58 -19.01 3.30 8.10
C MET A 58 -18.68 2.63 6.76
N LEU A 59 -19.36 3.04 5.68
CA LEU A 59 -19.07 2.58 4.32
C LEU A 59 -17.66 3.00 3.87
N SER A 60 -17.20 4.19 4.25
CA SER A 60 -15.82 4.64 3.99
C SER A 60 -14.77 3.81 4.76
N PHE A 61 -15.08 3.37 5.98
CA PHE A 61 -14.20 2.44 6.70
C PHE A 61 -14.27 1.02 6.13
N LEU A 62 -15.39 0.60 5.54
CA LEU A 62 -15.48 -0.69 4.85
C LEU A 62 -14.55 -0.75 3.63
N THR A 63 -14.34 0.36 2.91
CA THR A 63 -13.36 0.38 1.81
C THR A 63 -11.92 0.29 2.32
N LEU A 64 -11.61 0.90 3.49
CA LEU A 64 -10.34 0.67 4.18
C LEU A 64 -10.19 -0.81 4.60
N TRP A 65 -11.28 -1.41 5.11
CA TRP A 65 -11.30 -2.81 5.54
C TRP A 65 -11.07 -3.78 4.39
N ALA A 66 -11.60 -3.50 3.20
CA ALA A 66 -11.33 -4.28 1.99
C ALA A 66 -9.82 -4.37 1.69
N GLY A 67 -9.04 -3.33 1.98
CA GLY A 67 -7.59 -3.34 1.87
C GLY A 67 -6.90 -4.39 2.77
N PHE A 68 -7.47 -4.70 3.93
CA PHE A 68 -6.94 -5.75 4.81
C PHE A 68 -7.13 -7.16 4.23
N ILE A 69 -8.15 -7.38 3.40
CA ILE A 69 -8.34 -8.64 2.66
C ILE A 69 -7.41 -8.69 1.44
N ALA A 70 -7.22 -7.56 0.77
CA ALA A 70 -6.32 -7.46 -0.37
C ALA A 70 -4.86 -7.75 0.02
N ARG A 71 -4.44 -7.41 1.25
CA ARG A 71 -3.06 -7.63 1.72
C ARG A 71 -2.62 -9.10 1.75
N PRO A 72 -3.34 -10.06 2.37
CA PRO A 72 -3.00 -11.48 2.29
C PRO A 72 -2.89 -11.99 0.86
N ILE A 73 -3.84 -11.60 0.00
CA ILE A 73 -3.87 -12.00 -1.41
C ILE A 73 -2.64 -11.45 -2.14
N GLY A 74 -2.36 -10.16 -1.97
CA GLY A 74 -1.16 -9.51 -2.50
C GLY A 74 0.12 -10.15 -1.97
N GLY A 75 0.19 -10.45 -0.68
CA GLY A 75 1.34 -11.11 -0.06
C GLY A 75 1.63 -12.48 -0.64
N ILE A 76 0.61 -13.28 -0.96
CA ILE A 76 0.77 -14.58 -1.61
C ILE A 76 1.28 -14.39 -3.05
N ILE A 77 0.63 -13.52 -3.83
CA ILE A 77 0.96 -13.30 -5.24
C ILE A 77 2.34 -12.67 -5.40
N PHE A 78 2.58 -11.54 -4.75
CA PHE A 78 3.84 -10.80 -4.81
C PHE A 78 4.94 -11.47 -3.98
N GLY A 79 4.62 -12.30 -3.00
CA GLY A 79 5.59 -13.17 -2.34
C GLY A 79 6.17 -14.18 -3.33
N HIS A 80 5.29 -14.90 -4.04
CA HIS A 80 5.71 -15.85 -5.07
C HIS A 80 6.45 -15.16 -6.23
N LEU A 81 5.95 -13.99 -6.68
CA LEU A 81 6.61 -13.19 -7.71
C LEU A 81 7.99 -12.68 -7.26
N GLY A 82 8.11 -12.31 -5.99
CA GLY A 82 9.35 -11.88 -5.35
C GLY A 82 10.43 -12.96 -5.36
N ASP A 83 10.03 -14.21 -5.16
CA ASP A 83 10.94 -15.36 -5.20
C ASP A 83 11.34 -15.74 -6.64
N LYS A 84 10.47 -15.49 -7.64
CA LYS A 84 10.72 -15.84 -9.05
C LYS A 84 11.41 -14.75 -9.87
N ILE A 85 11.00 -13.50 -9.73
CA ILE A 85 11.46 -12.33 -10.54
C ILE A 85 12.46 -11.46 -9.76
N GLY A 86 12.55 -11.66 -8.44
CA GLY A 86 13.47 -10.98 -7.56
C GLY A 86 12.79 -9.95 -6.66
N ARG A 87 13.20 -9.94 -5.39
CA ARG A 87 12.62 -9.11 -4.32
C ARG A 87 12.66 -7.61 -4.59
N LYS A 88 13.75 -7.10 -5.18
CA LYS A 88 13.89 -5.67 -5.48
C LYS A 88 12.87 -5.21 -6.51
N THR A 89 12.75 -5.93 -7.62
CA THR A 89 11.82 -5.58 -8.71
C THR A 89 10.38 -5.62 -8.21
N THR A 90 10.06 -6.66 -7.46
CA THR A 90 8.71 -6.82 -6.89
C THR A 90 8.35 -5.70 -5.92
N LEU A 91 9.29 -5.28 -5.05
CA LEU A 91 9.08 -4.14 -4.16
C LEU A 91 8.82 -2.83 -4.93
N VAL A 92 9.52 -2.60 -6.04
CA VAL A 92 9.26 -1.41 -6.88
C VAL A 92 7.88 -1.51 -7.55
N ILE A 93 7.51 -2.67 -8.07
CA ILE A 93 6.19 -2.89 -8.70
C ILE A 93 5.06 -2.62 -7.70
N THR A 94 5.14 -3.15 -6.48
CA THR A 94 4.11 -2.94 -5.47
C THR A 94 4.00 -1.48 -5.06
N LEU A 95 5.12 -0.77 -4.91
CA LEU A 95 5.13 0.67 -4.60
C LEU A 95 4.51 1.52 -5.72
N VAL A 96 4.81 1.20 -6.98
CA VAL A 96 4.24 1.92 -8.12
C VAL A 96 2.75 1.62 -8.24
N MET A 97 2.35 0.36 -8.13
CA MET A 97 0.95 -0.07 -8.18
C MET A 97 0.12 0.65 -7.11
N MET A 98 0.65 0.73 -5.90
CA MET A 98 0.05 1.42 -4.78
C MET A 98 -0.13 2.92 -5.07
N GLY A 99 0.91 3.63 -5.50
CA GLY A 99 0.81 5.05 -5.85
C GLY A 99 -0.18 5.33 -7.00
N VAL A 100 -0.23 4.47 -8.00
CA VAL A 100 -1.20 4.55 -9.09
C VAL A 100 -2.62 4.35 -8.56
N ALA A 101 -2.86 3.35 -7.71
CA ALA A 101 -4.17 3.10 -7.12
C ALA A 101 -4.65 4.30 -6.27
N THR A 102 -3.79 4.87 -5.43
CA THR A 102 -4.12 6.07 -4.64
C THR A 102 -4.41 7.28 -5.53
N THR A 103 -3.66 7.45 -6.62
CA THR A 103 -3.92 8.50 -7.60
C THR A 103 -5.27 8.31 -8.28
N CYS A 104 -5.61 7.08 -8.67
CA CYS A 104 -6.92 6.75 -9.25
C CYS A 104 -8.06 7.05 -8.28
N ILE A 105 -7.89 6.83 -6.98
CA ILE A 105 -8.89 7.20 -5.97
C ILE A 105 -9.14 8.71 -5.98
N GLY A 106 -8.08 9.53 -6.09
CA GLY A 106 -8.21 10.98 -6.19
C GLY A 106 -8.88 11.48 -7.47
N LEU A 107 -8.87 10.66 -8.53
CA LEU A 107 -9.53 10.96 -9.82
C LEU A 107 -10.96 10.41 -9.90
N LEU A 108 -11.44 9.70 -8.88
CA LEU A 108 -12.80 9.17 -8.88
C LEU A 108 -13.82 10.32 -8.91
N PRO A 109 -14.88 10.20 -9.73
CA PRO A 109 -15.96 11.17 -9.71
C PRO A 109 -16.63 11.15 -8.33
N THR A 110 -16.92 12.34 -7.83
CA THR A 110 -17.53 12.54 -6.51
C THR A 110 -19.03 12.62 -6.65
N TYR A 111 -19.76 12.28 -5.58
CA TYR A 111 -21.19 12.53 -5.51
C TYR A 111 -21.40 14.00 -5.14
N LEU A 112 -21.42 14.86 -6.16
CA LEU A 112 -21.86 16.25 -6.09
C LEU A 112 -23.31 16.36 -6.56
#